data_AF-A0A534RPX4-F1
#
_entry.id   AF-A0A534RPX4-F1
#
_cell.length_a   1.000
_cell.length_b   1.000
_cell.length_c   1.000
_cell.angle_alpha   90.00
_cell.angle_beta   90.00
_cell.angle_gamma   90.00
#
_symmetry.space_group_name_H-M   'P 1'
#
loop_
_entity.id
_entity.type
_entity.pdbx_description
1 polymer ?
#
loop_
_entity_poly.entity_id
_entity_poly.type
_entity_poly.pdbx_seq_one_letter_code
_entity_poly.pdbx_strand_id
1 'polypeptide(L)'
;RGLLFRNQWDRLHVTRVATEQNQQFLNKSLQEIATHLHKDPVDTLLDLAVDEETALGVTVSIINADPEAVGKLITLPDVLIGLSDAGAHVDQHCEAGVPTYILHEWVQKRQVLTLEEGVRRNTSELADFLGLTTKGRVAPGMDADLVLFDPTAVKPYPSEWVNDLPGGKPRLIERSAGIAYTLVGGEILFAHNEYQGGLPGRIIRSAMGV
;
A
#
# COMPACT_ATOMS: atom_id res chain seq x y z
N ARG A 1 -1.76 -20.60 -21.19
CA ARG A 1 -3.23 -20.70 -21.00
C ARG A 1 -3.56 -19.97 -19.69
N GLY A 2 -4.03 -18.73 -19.79
CA GLY A 2 -4.33 -17.88 -18.63
C GLY A 2 -5.62 -18.34 -17.97
N LEU A 3 -5.51 -19.05 -16.86
CA LEU A 3 -6.63 -19.27 -15.95
C LEU A 3 -6.40 -18.29 -14.81
N LEU A 4 -7.16 -17.18 -14.82
CA LEU A 4 -7.07 -16.12 -13.82
C LEU A 4 -7.46 -16.61 -12.41
N PHE A 5 -8.07 -17.79 -12.30
CA PHE A 5 -8.56 -18.34 -11.04
C PHE A 5 -8.24 -19.84 -10.92
N ARG A 6 -7.42 -20.22 -9.93
CA ARG A 6 -7.00 -21.61 -9.67
C ARG A 6 -7.43 -22.10 -8.28
N ASN A 7 -8.69 -21.84 -7.88
CA ASN A 7 -9.17 -22.22 -6.55
C ASN A 7 -8.32 -21.64 -5.40
N GLN A 8 -7.73 -20.45 -5.62
CA GLN A 8 -6.84 -19.77 -4.68
C GLN A 8 -7.65 -18.77 -3.84
N TRP A 9 -8.57 -19.30 -3.02
CA TRP A 9 -9.48 -18.50 -2.19
C TRP A 9 -8.77 -17.77 -1.05
N ASP A 10 -7.55 -18.17 -0.74
CA ASP A 10 -6.60 -17.49 0.14
C ASP A 10 -6.17 -16.12 -0.40
N ARG A 11 -6.36 -15.86 -1.70
CA ARG A 11 -6.00 -14.59 -2.35
C ARG A 11 -7.14 -13.57 -2.39
N LEU A 12 -8.34 -13.95 -1.97
CA LEU A 12 -9.54 -13.13 -2.01
C LEU A 12 -9.85 -12.66 -0.60
N HIS A 13 -9.69 -11.37 -0.33
CA HIS A 13 -9.86 -10.80 1.00
C HIS A 13 -11.10 -9.94 1.05
N VAL A 14 -11.89 -10.09 2.11
CA VAL A 14 -13.07 -9.25 2.35
C VAL A 14 -12.59 -7.86 2.78
N THR A 15 -12.92 -6.85 2.01
CA THR A 15 -12.51 -5.44 2.23
C THR A 15 -13.68 -4.53 2.56
N ARG A 16 -14.92 -5.00 2.41
CA ARG A 16 -16.11 -4.25 2.79
C ARG A 16 -17.25 -5.18 3.18
N VAL A 17 -17.91 -4.84 4.27
CA VAL A 17 -19.19 -5.38 4.72
C VAL A 17 -20.04 -4.22 5.25
N ALA A 18 -21.34 -4.29 5.07
CA ALA A 18 -22.35 -3.35 5.55
C ALA A 18 -22.99 -3.81 6.88
N THR A 19 -23.12 -5.12 7.12
CA THR A 19 -23.77 -5.63 8.35
C THR A 19 -22.81 -5.67 9.55
N GLU A 20 -23.36 -5.57 10.76
CA GLU A 20 -22.58 -5.70 12.01
C GLU A 20 -22.08 -7.14 12.21
N GLN A 21 -22.90 -8.13 11.86
CA GLN A 21 -22.60 -9.55 12.00
C GLN A 21 -21.32 -9.96 11.24
N ASN A 22 -21.10 -9.39 10.06
CA ASN A 22 -19.99 -9.77 9.18
C ASN A 22 -18.73 -8.89 9.37
N GLN A 23 -18.75 -7.89 10.27
CA GLN A 23 -17.57 -7.08 10.59
C GLN A 23 -16.35 -7.93 11.00
N GLN A 24 -16.61 -9.07 11.64
CA GLN A 24 -15.58 -10.05 12.03
C GLN A 24 -14.83 -10.70 10.86
N PHE A 25 -15.32 -10.54 9.63
CA PHE A 25 -14.72 -11.10 8.41
C PHE A 25 -13.85 -10.09 7.66
N LEU A 26 -13.88 -8.81 8.03
CA LEU A 26 -13.02 -7.79 7.41
C LEU A 26 -11.54 -8.19 7.50
N ASN A 27 -10.83 -8.01 6.39
CA ASN A 27 -9.42 -8.33 6.17
C ASN A 27 -9.06 -9.82 6.27
N LYS A 28 -10.04 -10.72 6.38
CA LYS A 28 -9.81 -12.17 6.27
C LYS A 28 -9.96 -12.62 4.83
N SER A 29 -9.23 -13.66 4.47
CA SER A 29 -9.41 -14.34 3.19
C SER A 29 -10.70 -15.16 3.18
N LEU A 30 -11.30 -15.36 1.99
CA LEU A 30 -12.47 -16.24 1.84
C LEU A 30 -12.15 -17.67 2.27
N GLN A 31 -10.92 -18.14 2.07
CA GLN A 31 -10.50 -19.46 2.56
C GLN A 31 -10.56 -19.56 4.08
N GLU A 32 -10.10 -18.54 4.81
CA GLU A 32 -10.17 -18.51 6.28
C GLU A 32 -11.61 -18.49 6.77
N ILE A 33 -12.47 -17.67 6.14
CA ILE A 33 -13.88 -17.57 6.49
C ILE A 33 -14.60 -18.89 6.21
N ALA A 34 -14.41 -19.49 5.04
CA ALA A 34 -15.01 -20.77 4.66
C ALA A 34 -14.62 -21.89 5.63
N THR A 35 -13.33 -21.92 6.03
CA THR A 35 -12.83 -22.87 7.02
C THR A 35 -13.50 -22.67 8.38
N HIS A 36 -13.64 -21.42 8.82
CA HIS A 36 -14.29 -21.07 10.08
C HIS A 36 -15.79 -21.44 10.10
N LEU A 37 -16.48 -21.28 8.96
CA LEU A 37 -17.90 -21.57 8.79
C LEU A 37 -18.18 -23.03 8.40
N HIS A 38 -17.14 -23.84 8.16
CA HIS A 38 -17.24 -25.21 7.64
C HIS A 38 -18.05 -25.30 6.33
N LYS A 39 -17.82 -24.37 5.41
CA LYS A 39 -18.49 -24.26 4.10
C LYS A 39 -17.50 -24.33 2.94
N ASP A 40 -18.01 -24.56 1.73
CA ASP A 40 -17.24 -24.35 0.52
C ASP A 40 -16.94 -22.84 0.34
N PRO A 41 -15.75 -22.45 -0.17
CA PRO A 41 -15.44 -21.04 -0.41
C PRO A 41 -16.35 -20.33 -1.42
N VAL A 42 -16.89 -21.04 -2.42
CA VAL A 42 -17.87 -20.49 -3.38
C VAL A 42 -19.16 -20.17 -2.66
N ASP A 43 -19.69 -21.13 -1.89
CA ASP A 43 -20.90 -20.94 -1.10
C ASP A 43 -20.71 -19.80 -0.09
N THR A 44 -19.54 -19.73 0.55
CA THR A 44 -19.18 -18.65 1.48
C THR A 44 -19.23 -17.28 0.80
N LEU A 45 -18.66 -17.15 -0.40
CA LEU A 45 -18.72 -15.90 -1.16
C LEU A 45 -20.15 -15.51 -1.53
N LEU A 46 -20.93 -16.47 -2.05
CA LEU A 46 -22.30 -16.22 -2.48
C LEU A 46 -23.22 -15.88 -1.29
N ASP A 47 -23.09 -16.62 -0.19
CA ASP A 47 -23.84 -16.36 1.05
C ASP A 47 -23.50 -14.96 1.60
N LEU A 48 -22.22 -14.61 1.70
CA LEU A 48 -21.82 -13.27 2.13
C LEU A 48 -22.33 -12.19 1.17
N ALA A 49 -22.33 -12.43 -0.14
CA ALA A 49 -22.84 -11.47 -1.11
C ALA A 49 -24.36 -11.25 -0.95
N VAL A 50 -25.11 -12.30 -0.59
CA VAL A 50 -26.55 -12.22 -0.30
C VAL A 50 -26.81 -11.54 1.04
N ASP A 51 -26.09 -11.96 2.10
CA ASP A 51 -26.20 -11.39 3.46
C ASP A 51 -25.90 -9.89 3.48
N GLU A 52 -24.98 -9.44 2.63
CA GLU A 52 -24.60 -8.04 2.49
C GLU A 52 -25.43 -7.26 1.47
N GLU A 53 -26.53 -7.82 0.95
CA GLU A 53 -27.37 -7.20 -0.08
C GLU A 53 -26.55 -6.68 -1.28
N THR A 54 -25.55 -7.46 -1.71
CA THR A 54 -24.58 -7.14 -2.78
C THR A 54 -23.59 -6.00 -2.47
N ALA A 55 -23.55 -5.51 -1.23
CA ALA A 55 -22.59 -4.49 -0.78
C ALA A 55 -21.21 -5.06 -0.35
N LEU A 56 -21.03 -6.39 -0.44
CA LEU A 56 -19.77 -7.06 -0.15
C LEU A 56 -18.65 -6.56 -1.07
N GLY A 57 -17.53 -6.14 -0.47
CA GLY A 57 -16.29 -5.83 -1.19
C GLY A 57 -15.27 -6.93 -1.00
N VAL A 58 -14.69 -7.39 -2.11
CA VAL A 58 -13.62 -8.39 -2.10
C VAL A 58 -12.49 -7.92 -3.02
N THR A 59 -11.27 -7.96 -2.51
CA THR A 59 -10.06 -7.67 -3.29
C THR A 59 -9.31 -8.97 -3.57
N VAL A 60 -8.74 -9.08 -4.77
CA VAL A 60 -7.99 -10.26 -5.21
C VAL A 60 -6.53 -9.90 -5.48
N SER A 61 -5.60 -10.65 -4.89
CA SER A 61 -4.17 -10.53 -5.18
C SER A 61 -3.84 -11.25 -6.49
N ILE A 62 -3.80 -10.49 -7.59
CA ILE A 62 -3.55 -11.04 -8.94
C ILE A 62 -2.06 -11.05 -9.29
N ILE A 63 -1.34 -9.99 -8.91
CA ILE A 63 0.07 -9.76 -9.25
C ILE A 63 0.88 -9.78 -7.94
N ASN A 64 2.15 -10.22 -8.01
CA ASN A 64 3.05 -10.26 -6.85
C ASN A 64 2.48 -11.06 -5.65
N ALA A 65 1.59 -12.01 -5.91
CA ALA A 65 0.88 -12.79 -4.89
C ALA A 65 1.69 -13.96 -4.31
N ASP A 66 2.96 -14.10 -4.71
CA ASP A 66 3.90 -15.08 -4.15
C ASP A 66 5.06 -14.31 -3.50
N PRO A 67 5.04 -14.15 -2.16
CA PRO A 67 6.07 -13.42 -1.45
C PRO A 67 7.48 -14.02 -1.57
N GLU A 68 7.61 -15.33 -1.80
CA GLU A 68 8.94 -15.94 -2.00
C GLU A 68 9.50 -15.58 -3.37
N ALA A 69 8.65 -15.61 -4.41
CA ALA A 69 9.04 -15.17 -5.75
C ALA A 69 9.36 -13.66 -5.76
N VAL A 70 8.52 -12.84 -5.13
CA VAL A 70 8.73 -11.39 -5.02
C VAL A 70 10.01 -11.09 -4.25
N GLY A 71 10.27 -11.79 -3.13
CA GLY A 71 11.50 -11.63 -2.36
C GLY A 71 12.76 -11.84 -3.18
N LYS A 72 12.75 -12.75 -4.16
CA LYS A 72 13.87 -12.91 -5.09
C LYS A 72 13.97 -11.74 -6.07
N LEU A 73 12.85 -11.30 -6.64
CA LEU A 73 12.82 -10.21 -7.63
C LEU A 73 13.27 -8.87 -7.07
N ILE A 74 12.81 -8.50 -5.87
CA ILE A 74 13.13 -7.18 -5.27
C ILE A 74 14.61 -7.01 -4.91
N THR A 75 15.39 -8.09 -4.90
CA THR A 75 16.84 -8.04 -4.67
C THR A 75 17.64 -7.84 -5.95
N LEU A 76 17.01 -7.99 -7.12
CA LEU A 76 17.70 -7.84 -8.39
C LEU A 76 18.04 -6.36 -8.64
N PRO A 77 19.24 -6.07 -9.19
CA PRO A 77 19.66 -4.69 -9.46
C PRO A 77 18.85 -4.04 -10.58
N ASP A 78 18.30 -4.82 -11.50
CA ASP A 78 17.55 -4.34 -12.67
C ASP A 78 16.02 -4.26 -12.43
N VAL A 79 15.58 -4.52 -11.20
CA VAL A 79 14.16 -4.44 -10.81
C VAL A 79 13.94 -3.18 -9.99
N LEU A 80 13.02 -2.33 -10.45
CA LEU A 80 12.56 -1.15 -9.70
C LEU A 80 11.23 -1.45 -9.01
N ILE A 81 11.09 -0.98 -7.77
CA ILE A 81 9.81 -1.02 -7.06
C ILE A 81 9.08 0.27 -7.36
N GLY A 82 8.08 0.23 -8.25
CA GLY A 82 7.49 1.46 -8.81
C GLY A 82 5.98 1.48 -8.98
N LEU A 83 5.25 0.42 -8.59
CA LEU A 83 3.79 0.42 -8.69
C LEU A 83 3.17 0.80 -7.35
N SER A 84 2.69 2.05 -7.27
CA SER A 84 1.67 2.47 -6.31
C SER A 84 0.57 3.12 -7.12
N ASP A 85 -0.56 2.42 -7.30
CA ASP A 85 -1.75 2.93 -7.98
C ASP A 85 -2.64 3.78 -7.03
N ALA A 86 -2.01 4.43 -6.05
CA ALA A 86 -2.70 5.19 -5.02
C ALA A 86 -3.46 6.38 -5.62
N GLY A 87 -4.79 6.31 -5.60
CA GLY A 87 -5.67 7.42 -5.98
C GLY A 87 -6.37 7.29 -7.33
N ALA A 88 -6.05 6.28 -8.17
CA ALA A 88 -6.70 6.12 -9.48
C ALA A 88 -8.01 5.32 -9.42
N HIS A 89 -8.01 4.20 -8.68
CA HIS A 89 -9.15 3.29 -8.51
C HIS A 89 -9.61 3.25 -7.06
N VAL A 90 -9.87 4.43 -6.49
CA VAL A 90 -10.06 4.62 -5.03
C VAL A 90 -11.24 3.87 -4.42
N ASP A 91 -12.14 3.31 -5.22
CA ASP A 91 -13.24 2.44 -4.80
C ASP A 91 -12.95 0.94 -5.01
N GLN A 92 -11.75 0.58 -5.47
CA GLN A 92 -11.31 -0.80 -5.72
C GLN A 92 -10.10 -1.18 -4.87
N HIS A 93 -9.06 -0.33 -4.84
CA HIS A 93 -7.85 -0.52 -4.04
C HIS A 93 -7.16 0.82 -3.77
N CYS A 94 -6.31 0.83 -2.75
CA CYS A 94 -5.42 1.93 -2.44
C CYS A 94 -4.06 1.33 -2.11
N GLU A 95 -2.99 1.81 -2.75
CA GLU A 95 -1.63 1.30 -2.56
C GLU A 95 -0.71 2.38 -1.98
N ALA A 96 -1.29 3.30 -1.19
CA ALA A 96 -0.56 4.40 -0.57
C ALA A 96 0.41 3.90 0.52
N GLY A 97 0.17 2.71 1.08
CA GLY A 97 1.00 2.06 2.08
C GLY A 97 2.25 1.36 1.53
N VAL A 98 2.47 1.32 0.20
CA VAL A 98 3.62 0.60 -0.41
C VAL A 98 4.98 0.97 0.22
N PRO A 99 5.32 2.25 0.47
CA PRO A 99 6.61 2.59 1.07
C PRO A 99 6.82 1.97 2.45
N THR A 100 5.80 2.00 3.31
CA THR A 100 5.87 1.42 4.65
C THR A 100 5.74 -0.10 4.62
N TYR A 101 5.01 -0.66 3.65
CA TYR A 101 4.97 -2.10 3.39
C TYR A 101 6.37 -2.63 3.05
N ILE A 102 7.15 -1.93 2.24
CA ILE A 102 8.52 -2.35 1.90
C ILE A 102 9.39 -2.45 3.15
N LEU A 103 9.35 -1.42 4.00
CA LEU A 103 10.11 -1.39 5.25
C LEU A 103 9.61 -2.46 6.25
N HIS A 104 8.31 -2.70 6.30
CA HIS A 104 7.76 -3.69 7.23
C HIS A 104 7.98 -5.13 6.76
N GLU A 105 7.56 -5.46 5.54
CA GLU A 105 7.57 -6.84 5.05
C GLU A 105 8.99 -7.28 4.67
N TRP A 106 9.72 -6.47 3.90
CA TRP A 106 11.00 -6.90 3.30
C TRP A 106 12.22 -6.58 4.16
N VAL A 107 12.15 -5.54 5.00
CA VAL A 107 13.24 -5.23 5.95
C VAL A 107 13.00 -5.89 7.31
N GLN A 108 11.88 -5.61 7.99
CA GLN A 108 11.67 -6.14 9.35
C GLN A 108 11.29 -7.62 9.37
N LYS A 109 10.22 -8.01 8.66
CA LYS A 109 9.63 -9.36 8.81
C LYS A 109 10.43 -10.44 8.10
N ARG A 110 10.81 -10.21 6.84
CA ARG A 110 11.51 -11.20 6.02
C ARG A 110 13.02 -11.01 5.99
N GLN A 111 13.50 -9.83 6.34
CA GLN A 111 14.94 -9.50 6.38
C GLN A 111 15.66 -9.81 5.05
N VAL A 112 14.96 -9.64 3.93
CA VAL A 112 15.49 -9.81 2.57
C VAL A 112 16.28 -8.58 2.15
N LEU A 113 15.90 -7.40 2.65
CA LEU A 113 16.60 -6.14 2.46
C LEU A 113 17.12 -5.62 3.81
N THR A 114 18.26 -4.93 3.81
CA THR A 114 18.66 -4.13 4.99
C THR A 114 17.80 -2.86 5.07
N LEU A 115 17.86 -2.15 6.21
CA LEU A 115 17.14 -0.88 6.36
C LEU A 115 17.60 0.14 5.33
N GLU A 116 18.91 0.26 5.12
CA GLU A 116 19.51 1.17 4.16
C GLU A 116 19.07 0.83 2.73
N GLU A 117 19.00 -0.46 2.39
CA GLU A 117 18.52 -0.88 1.08
C GLU A 117 17.02 -0.60 0.92
N GLY A 118 16.19 -0.90 1.92
CA GLY A 118 14.77 -0.53 1.91
C GLY A 118 14.54 0.97 1.76
N VAL A 119 15.37 1.81 2.39
CA VAL A 119 15.37 3.26 2.19
C VAL A 119 15.83 3.63 0.78
N ARG A 120 16.93 3.03 0.28
CA ARG A 120 17.48 3.28 -1.07
C ARG A 120 16.44 3.01 -2.16
N ARG A 121 15.73 1.87 -2.05
CA ARG A 121 14.64 1.43 -2.94
C ARG A 121 13.44 2.39 -2.96
N ASN A 122 13.16 3.07 -1.84
CA ASN A 122 12.10 4.08 -1.75
C ASN A 122 12.54 5.49 -2.16
N THR A 123 13.84 5.75 -2.33
CA THR A 123 14.38 7.12 -2.43
C THR A 123 15.35 7.25 -3.60
N SER A 124 16.66 7.13 -3.35
CA SER A 124 17.70 7.43 -4.31
C SER A 124 17.63 6.58 -5.58
N GLU A 125 17.18 5.32 -5.51
CA GLU A 125 17.07 4.47 -6.71
C GLU A 125 16.07 5.06 -7.71
N LEU A 126 14.90 5.50 -7.23
CA LEU A 126 13.87 6.13 -8.05
C LEU A 126 14.30 7.52 -8.52
N ALA A 127 14.96 8.29 -7.65
CA ALA A 127 15.48 9.60 -8.00
C ALA A 127 16.55 9.50 -9.10
N ASP A 128 17.48 8.56 -8.98
CA ASP A 128 18.54 8.30 -9.97
C ASP A 128 17.92 7.83 -11.30
N PHE A 129 16.94 6.92 -11.27
CA PHE A 129 16.24 6.43 -12.47
C PHE A 129 15.48 7.55 -13.21
N LEU A 130 14.83 8.45 -12.47
CA LEU A 130 14.05 9.57 -13.03
C LEU A 130 14.91 10.82 -13.35
N GLY A 131 16.20 10.81 -13.02
CA GLY A 131 17.11 11.95 -13.23
C GLY A 131 16.85 13.14 -12.28
N LEU A 132 16.33 12.88 -11.08
CA LEU A 132 16.02 13.89 -10.06
C LEU A 132 17.27 14.26 -9.26
N THR A 133 18.09 15.15 -9.82
CA THR A 133 19.44 15.45 -9.29
C THR A 133 19.49 16.09 -7.90
N THR A 134 18.40 16.70 -7.43
CA THR A 134 18.31 17.33 -6.09
C THR A 134 17.52 16.50 -5.08
N LYS A 135 17.13 15.26 -5.39
CA LYS A 135 16.21 14.46 -4.57
C LYS A 135 16.77 13.09 -4.19
N GLY A 136 16.10 12.44 -3.22
CA GLY A 136 16.33 11.04 -2.86
C GLY A 136 17.55 10.77 -1.99
N ARG A 137 18.31 11.79 -1.57
CA ARG A 137 19.46 11.63 -0.65
C ARG A 137 19.48 12.75 0.39
N VAL A 138 19.93 12.43 1.59
CA VAL A 138 20.16 13.41 2.66
C VAL A 138 21.58 13.92 2.56
N ALA A 139 21.76 15.09 1.93
CA ALA A 139 23.06 15.75 1.81
C ALA A 139 22.89 17.27 1.67
N PRO A 140 23.90 18.08 2.02
CA PRO A 140 23.88 19.52 1.74
C PRO A 140 23.64 19.80 0.25
N GLY A 141 22.74 20.74 -0.05
CA GLY A 141 22.37 21.11 -1.43
C GLY A 141 21.23 20.30 -2.05
N MET A 142 20.72 19.27 -1.35
CA MET A 142 19.53 18.53 -1.75
C MET A 142 18.24 19.21 -1.26
N ASP A 143 17.12 18.94 -1.92
CA ASP A 143 15.80 19.34 -1.43
C ASP A 143 15.51 18.66 -0.08
N ALA A 144 14.93 19.41 0.86
CA ALA A 144 14.59 18.90 2.19
C ALA A 144 13.27 18.09 2.17
N ASP A 145 13.23 17.07 1.31
CA ASP A 145 12.17 16.07 1.26
C ASP A 145 12.58 14.91 2.19
N LEU A 146 12.03 14.90 3.40
CA LEU A 146 12.50 14.05 4.51
C LEU A 146 11.34 13.31 5.17
N VAL A 147 11.62 12.10 5.66
CA VAL A 147 10.70 11.33 6.50
C VAL A 147 11.42 10.93 7.79
N LEU A 148 10.85 11.28 8.94
CA LEU A 148 11.28 10.75 10.23
C LEU A 148 10.36 9.59 10.60
N PHE A 149 10.92 8.41 10.82
CA PHE A 149 10.17 7.21 11.17
C PHE A 149 10.92 6.32 12.15
N ASP A 150 10.17 5.50 12.89
CA ASP A 150 10.69 4.43 13.74
C ASP A 150 10.85 3.14 12.92
N PRO A 151 12.09 2.67 12.69
CA PRO A 151 12.35 1.50 11.88
C PRO A 151 11.86 0.19 12.52
N THR A 152 11.42 0.19 13.78
CA THR A 152 10.86 -0.97 14.47
C THR A 152 9.33 -0.98 14.52
N ALA A 153 8.70 0.18 14.32
CA ALA A 153 7.25 0.33 14.38
C ALA A 153 6.61 0.61 13.00
N VAL A 154 7.40 0.97 11.99
CA VAL A 154 6.88 1.31 10.65
C VAL A 154 6.17 0.11 10.02
N LYS A 155 4.90 0.32 9.65
CA LYS A 155 4.07 -0.64 8.92
C LYS A 155 2.83 0.03 8.32
N PRO A 156 2.27 -0.51 7.23
CA PRO A 156 0.95 -0.10 6.78
C PRO A 156 -0.12 -0.64 7.74
N TYR A 157 -1.22 0.10 7.86
CA TYR A 157 -2.47 -0.42 8.41
C TYR A 157 -3.30 -1.07 7.29
N PRO A 158 -4.26 -1.95 7.62
CA PRO A 158 -5.26 -2.39 6.65
C PRO A 158 -5.97 -1.19 6.01
N SER A 159 -6.34 -1.32 4.74
CA SER A 159 -7.08 -0.29 4.04
C SER A 159 -8.45 -0.07 4.71
N GLU A 160 -8.89 1.17 4.77
CA GLU A 160 -10.17 1.55 5.39
C GLU A 160 -11.02 2.38 4.42
N TRP A 161 -12.34 2.23 4.53
CA TRP A 161 -13.29 3.04 3.79
C TRP A 161 -13.60 4.35 4.53
N VAL A 162 -13.53 5.47 3.82
CA VAL A 162 -13.93 6.80 4.28
C VAL A 162 -14.87 7.47 3.29
N ASN A 163 -15.73 8.39 3.75
CA ASN A 163 -16.73 9.08 2.92
C ASN A 163 -16.44 10.58 2.80
N ASP A 164 -15.25 10.93 2.33
CA ASP A 164 -14.72 12.30 2.34
C ASP A 164 -14.54 12.92 0.93
N LEU A 165 -14.94 12.21 -0.12
CA LEU A 165 -14.97 12.76 -1.48
C LEU A 165 -16.18 13.71 -1.66
N PRO A 166 -16.15 14.61 -2.68
CA PRO A 166 -17.27 15.49 -2.98
C PRO A 166 -18.61 14.76 -3.07
N GLY A 167 -19.61 15.27 -2.36
CA GLY A 167 -20.93 14.61 -2.23
C GLY A 167 -20.96 13.42 -1.27
N GLY A 168 -19.97 13.28 -0.37
CA GLY A 168 -19.90 12.21 0.64
C GLY A 168 -19.63 10.84 0.03
N LYS A 169 -18.92 10.79 -1.11
CA LYS A 169 -18.64 9.54 -1.81
C LYS A 169 -17.54 8.74 -1.09
N PRO A 170 -17.62 7.39 -1.12
CA PRO A 170 -16.65 6.54 -0.45
C PRO A 170 -15.33 6.47 -1.22
N ARG A 171 -14.23 6.26 -0.49
CA ARG A 171 -12.94 5.81 -1.01
C ARG A 171 -12.18 4.97 0.01
N LEU A 172 -11.25 4.15 -0.48
CA LEU A 172 -10.24 3.49 0.31
C LEU A 172 -9.06 4.42 0.59
N ILE A 173 -8.60 4.39 1.83
CA ILE A 173 -7.33 5.00 2.24
C ILE A 173 -6.48 3.98 2.97
N GLU A 174 -5.16 4.22 2.98
CA GLU A 174 -4.21 3.44 3.76
C GLU A 174 -3.41 4.35 4.66
N ARG A 175 -3.51 4.11 5.97
CA ARG A 175 -2.68 4.78 6.97
C ARG A 175 -1.44 3.96 7.27
N SER A 176 -0.50 4.55 7.98
CA SER A 176 0.72 3.86 8.44
C SER A 176 1.01 4.14 9.91
N ALA A 177 1.67 3.20 10.56
CA ALA A 177 2.29 3.38 11.86
C ALA A 177 3.76 3.79 11.72
N GLY A 178 4.33 4.34 12.79
CA GLY A 178 5.77 4.59 12.89
C GLY A 178 6.30 5.79 12.11
N ILE A 179 5.45 6.58 11.42
CA ILE A 179 5.86 7.83 10.76
C ILE A 179 5.62 9.00 11.71
N ALA A 180 6.70 9.68 12.10
CA ALA A 180 6.66 10.85 12.97
C ALA A 180 6.49 12.15 12.19
N TYR A 181 7.25 12.34 11.12
CA TYR A 181 7.15 13.53 10.28
C TYR A 181 7.40 13.21 8.81
N THR A 182 6.69 13.92 7.94
CA THR A 182 6.96 13.97 6.50
C THR A 182 7.13 15.43 6.10
N LEU A 183 8.25 15.76 5.49
CA LEU A 183 8.60 17.09 5.04
C LEU A 183 8.72 17.11 3.52
N VAL A 184 8.29 18.20 2.91
CA VAL A 184 8.46 18.46 1.48
C VAL A 184 9.04 19.86 1.32
N GLY A 185 10.20 19.97 0.68
CA GLY A 185 10.91 21.24 0.54
C GLY A 185 11.28 21.92 1.87
N GLY A 186 11.37 21.15 2.97
CA GLY A 186 11.65 21.65 4.32
C GLY A 186 10.42 22.07 5.13
N GLU A 187 9.23 22.04 4.54
CA GLU A 187 7.96 22.32 5.24
C GLU A 187 7.36 21.01 5.75
N ILE A 188 6.88 21.01 7.01
CA ILE A 188 6.20 19.84 7.60
C ILE A 188 4.83 19.67 6.92
N LEU A 189 4.67 18.59 6.17
CA LEU A 189 3.41 18.21 5.54
C LEU A 189 2.55 17.35 6.47
N PHE A 190 3.19 16.41 7.17
CA PHE A 190 2.55 15.57 8.18
C PHE A 190 3.38 15.56 9.46
N ALA A 191 2.69 15.63 10.60
CA ALA A 191 3.26 15.38 11.93
C ALA A 191 2.38 14.36 12.65
N HIS A 192 2.96 13.26 13.11
CA HIS A 192 2.27 12.17 13.81
C HIS A 192 0.97 11.70 13.12
N ASN A 193 1.04 11.47 11.81
CA ASN A 193 -0.09 11.09 10.93
C ASN A 193 -1.19 12.17 10.77
N GLU A 194 -0.96 13.40 11.20
CA GLU A 194 -1.88 14.51 10.98
C GLU A 194 -1.35 15.44 9.88
N TYR A 195 -2.21 15.73 8.91
CA TYR A 195 -1.91 16.68 7.84
C TYR A 195 -1.85 18.10 8.42
N GLN A 196 -0.74 18.78 8.17
CA GLN A 196 -0.47 20.10 8.75
C GLN A 196 -0.98 21.26 7.88
N GLY A 197 -1.61 20.97 6.73
CA GLY A 197 -2.02 21.97 5.75
C GLY A 197 -0.89 22.37 4.80
N GLY A 198 -1.22 23.24 3.85
CA GLY A 198 -0.29 23.70 2.82
C GLY A 198 -0.07 22.71 1.67
N LEU A 199 0.38 23.21 0.53
CA LEU A 199 0.70 22.41 -0.65
C LEU A 199 2.14 22.72 -1.08
N PRO A 200 3.15 22.32 -0.29
CA PRO A 200 4.56 22.70 -0.51
C PRO A 200 5.18 22.05 -1.75
N GLY A 201 4.47 21.13 -2.39
CA GLY A 201 4.90 20.47 -3.61
C GLY A 201 5.18 21.46 -4.74
N ARG A 202 6.23 21.18 -5.51
CA ARG A 202 6.61 21.97 -6.70
C ARG A 202 6.64 21.09 -7.93
N ILE A 203 6.30 21.69 -9.07
CA ILE A 203 6.46 21.04 -10.36
C ILE A 203 7.96 20.82 -10.61
N ILE A 204 8.34 19.56 -10.76
CA ILE A 204 9.67 19.19 -11.24
C ILE A 204 9.63 19.19 -12.76
N ARG A 205 10.51 19.97 -13.38
CA ARG A 205 10.67 19.99 -14.83
C ARG A 205 11.87 19.12 -15.19
N SER A 206 11.73 18.32 -16.24
CA SER A 206 12.87 17.60 -16.79
C SER A 206 13.93 18.60 -17.22
N ALA A 207 15.19 18.34 -16.84
CA ALA A 207 16.33 19.10 -17.34
C ALA A 207 16.62 18.79 -18.82
N MET A 208 16.01 17.74 -19.38
CA MET A 208 16.02 17.48 -20.81
C MET A 208 14.98 18.38 -21.47
N GLY A 209 15.43 19.56 -21.90
CA GLY A 209 14.73 20.31 -22.94
C GLY A 209 14.69 19.45 -24.19
N VAL A 210 13.48 19.04 -24.58
CA VAL A 210 13.18 18.65 -25.97
C VAL A 210 12.74 19.92 -26.68
#